data_AF-S4PI06-F1
#
_entry.id   AF-S4PI06-F1
#
_cell.length_a   1.000
_cell.length_b   1.000
_cell.length_c   1.000
_cell.angle_alpha   90.00
_cell.angle_beta   90.00
_cell.angle_gamma   90.00
#
_symmetry.space_group_name_H-M   'P 1'
#
loop_
_entity.id
_entity.type
_entity.pdbx_description
1 polymer ?
#
loop_
_entity_poly.entity_id
_entity_poly.type
_entity_poly.pdbx_seq_one_letter_code
_entity_poly.pdbx_strand_id
1 'polypeptide(L)' 'GGAPRVRKRRGQIAGLQNLGRTCFLNTLLQALAACPTFIEWLKKYAKADAHNSMITTLYTVIEVVNGTHESARGT' A
#
# COMPACT_ATOMS: atom_id res chain seq x y z
N GLY A 1 -30.64 -4.20 -17.76
CA GLY A 1 -29.21 -3.90 -17.60
C GLY A 1 -28.92 -3.67 -16.14
N GLY A 2 -28.34 -4.67 -15.45
CA GLY A 2 -28.00 -4.54 -14.03
C GLY A 2 -26.62 -3.95 -13.88
N ALA A 3 -26.50 -2.79 -13.22
CA ALA A 3 -25.21 -2.24 -12.81
C ALA A 3 -24.45 -3.28 -11.99
N PRO A 4 -23.11 -3.40 -12.13
CA PRO A 4 -22.33 -4.34 -11.35
C PRO A 4 -22.48 -3.99 -9.87
N ARG A 5 -23.04 -4.90 -9.08
CA ARG A 5 -23.08 -4.77 -7.62
C ARG A 5 -21.64 -4.72 -7.12
N VAL A 6 -21.15 -3.54 -6.75
CA VAL A 6 -19.87 -3.36 -6.08
C VAL A 6 -19.94 -4.15 -4.78
N ARG A 7 -19.29 -5.32 -4.75
CA ARG A 7 -19.15 -6.13 -3.53
C ARG A 7 -18.71 -5.18 -2.40
N LYS A 8 -19.44 -5.15 -1.29
CA LYS A 8 -18.95 -4.60 -0.01
C LYS A 8 -17.67 -5.37 0.34
N ARG A 9 -16.49 -4.85 -0.01
CA ARG A 9 -15.20 -5.52 0.16
C ARG A 9 -14.55 -5.04 1.45
N ARG A 10 -14.29 -5.95 2.40
CA ARG A 10 -13.12 -5.83 3.27
C ARG A 10 -11.88 -5.65 2.37
N GLY A 11 -11.12 -4.57 2.53
CA GLY A 11 -9.85 -4.34 1.81
C GLY A 11 -10.02 -3.78 0.39
N GLN A 12 -10.23 -2.48 0.27
CA GLN A 12 -10.01 -1.78 -1.00
C GLN A 12 -8.50 -1.65 -1.21
N ILE A 13 -7.92 -2.51 -2.05
CA ILE A 13 -6.53 -2.37 -2.49
C ILE A 13 -6.45 -1.13 -3.39
N ALA A 14 -5.58 -0.18 -3.05
CA ALA A 14 -5.40 1.05 -3.81
C ALA A 14 -4.49 0.84 -5.01
N GLY A 15 -4.86 1.44 -6.15
CA GLY A 15 -4.00 1.53 -7.32
C GLY A 15 -2.91 2.60 -7.15
N LEU A 16 -1.79 2.45 -7.86
CA LEU A 16 -0.70 3.43 -7.87
C LEU A 16 -0.70 4.21 -9.19
N GLN A 17 -0.67 5.54 -9.11
CA GLN A 17 -0.54 6.41 -10.28
C GLN A 17 0.84 6.21 -10.92
N ASN A 18 0.89 6.10 -12.25
CA ASN A 18 2.14 6.07 -12.99
C ASN A 18 2.59 7.51 -13.25
N LEU A 19 3.68 7.93 -12.61
CA LEU A 19 4.25 9.28 -12.70
C LEU A 19 5.23 9.45 -13.90
N GLY A 20 5.05 8.66 -14.95
CA GLY A 20 5.90 8.65 -16.14
C GLY A 20 7.04 7.62 -16.02
N ARG A 21 7.00 6.57 -16.85
CA ARG A 21 7.97 5.45 -16.84
C ARG A 21 8.14 4.76 -15.47
N THR A 22 7.17 4.83 -14.55
CA THR A 22 7.25 4.24 -13.20
C THR A 22 6.46 2.93 -13.04
N CYS A 23 5.89 2.38 -14.10
CA CYS A 23 5.11 1.14 -14.02
C CYS A 23 5.90 -0.05 -13.45
N PHE A 24 7.22 -0.09 -13.67
CA PHE A 24 8.11 -1.10 -13.07
C PHE A 24 8.07 -1.03 -11.53
N LEU A 25 8.16 0.18 -10.98
CA LEU A 25 8.11 0.43 -9.54
C LEU A 25 6.72 0.12 -8.99
N ASN A 26 5.67 0.56 -9.67
CA ASN A 26 4.29 0.32 -9.25
C ASN A 26 4.00 -1.19 -9.16
N THR A 27 4.47 -1.98 -10.12
CA THR A 27 4.31 -3.44 -10.11
C THR A 27 5.07 -4.07 -8.94
N LEU A 28 6.29 -3.62 -8.66
CA LEU A 28 7.08 -4.11 -7.54
C LEU A 28 6.42 -3.78 -6.19
N LEU A 29 5.91 -2.57 -6.01
CA LEU A 29 5.23 -2.15 -4.77
C LEU A 29 3.96 -2.98 -4.51
N GLN A 30 3.18 -3.27 -5.56
CA GLN A 30 2.01 -4.14 -5.44
C GLN A 30 2.38 -5.58 -5.08
N ALA A 31 3.47 -6.12 -5.67
CA ALA A 31 3.96 -7.45 -5.33
C ALA A 31 4.43 -7.54 -3.87
N LEU A 32 5.17 -6.54 -3.39
CA LEU A 32 5.62 -6.47 -2.00
C LEU A 32 4.45 -6.29 -1.02
N ALA A 33 3.41 -5.53 -1.39
CA ALA A 33 2.21 -5.35 -0.59
C ALA A 33 1.39 -6.64 -0.42
N ALA A 34 1.56 -7.61 -1.33
CA ALA A 34 0.94 -8.92 -1.23
C ALA A 34 1.72 -9.92 -0.37
N CYS A 35 2.86 -9.53 0.23
CA CYS A 35 3.76 -10.40 0.98
C CYS A 35 3.70 -10.14 2.50
N PRO A 36 2.92 -10.92 3.30
CA PRO A 36 2.78 -10.69 4.75
C PRO A 36 4.11 -10.71 5.51
N THR A 37 5.00 -11.65 5.20
CA THR A 37 6.32 -11.75 5.84
C THR A 37 7.17 -10.50 5.62
N PHE A 38 7.10 -9.92 4.41
CA PHE A 38 7.82 -8.69 4.09
C PHE A 38 7.25 -7.50 4.87
N ILE A 39 5.91 -7.39 4.94
CA ILE A 39 5.23 -6.33 5.69
C ILE A 39 5.59 -6.38 7.18
N GLU A 40 5.55 -7.58 7.78
CA GLU A 40 5.90 -7.76 9.19
C GLU A 40 7.36 -7.42 9.48
N TRP A 41 8.27 -7.79 8.58
CA TRP A 41 9.67 -7.39 8.66
C TRP A 41 9.81 -5.86 8.57
N LEU A 42 9.21 -5.24 7.55
CA LEU A 42 9.32 -3.80 7.29
C LEU A 42 8.79 -2.96 8.46
N LYS A 43 7.67 -3.38 9.08
CA LYS A 43 7.05 -2.73 10.24
C LYS A 43 7.98 -2.62 11.45
N LYS A 44 8.88 -3.60 11.65
CA LYS A 44 9.84 -3.59 12.77
C LYS A 44 10.85 -2.45 12.63
N TYR A 45 11.28 -2.17 11.39
CA TYR A 45 12.30 -1.15 11.11
C TYR A 45 11.70 0.24 10.89
N ALA A 46 10.49 0.33 10.33
CA ALA A 46 9.83 1.63 10.11
C ALA A 46 9.52 2.37 11.43
N LYS A 47 9.42 1.66 12.55
CA LYS A 47 9.23 2.25 13.90
C LYS A 47 10.53 2.66 14.59
N ALA A 48 11.67 2.23 14.07
CA ALA A 48 12.97 2.38 14.72
C ALA A 48 13.66 3.72 14.37
N ASP A 49 13.25 4.39 13.29
CA ASP A 49 13.91 5.59 12.78
C ASP A 49 12.88 6.67 12.43
N ALA A 50 12.93 7.82 13.10
CA ALA A 50 11.89 8.85 13.08
C ALA A 50 12.05 9.88 11.95
N HIS A 51 13.15 9.83 11.19
CA HIS A 51 13.36 10.67 10.03
C HIS A 51 12.87 9.97 8.76
N ASN A 52 12.30 10.76 7.81
CA ASN A 52 11.81 10.35 6.48
C ASN A 52 12.81 9.51 5.68
N SER A 53 12.98 8.24 6.08
CA SER A 53 13.86 7.27 5.47
C SER A 53 13.09 6.51 4.39
N MET A 54 13.81 5.93 3.45
CA MET A 54 13.21 5.06 2.43
C MET A 54 12.37 3.93 3.05
N ILE A 55 12.77 3.43 4.24
CA ILE A 55 12.04 2.40 4.99
C ILE A 55 10.66 2.92 5.42
N THR A 56 10.61 4.11 6.02
CA THR A 56 9.35 4.73 6.46
C THR A 56 8.44 5.03 5.26
N THR A 57 8.97 5.62 4.19
CA THR A 57 8.20 5.89 2.96
C THR A 57 7.65 4.61 2.33
N LEU A 58 8.47 3.56 2.25
CA LEU A 58 8.04 2.28 1.70
C LEU A 58 6.93 1.68 2.56
N TYR A 59 7.06 1.71 3.88
CA TYR A 59 6.04 1.20 4.79
C TYR A 59 4.71 1.95 4.63
N THR A 60 4.74 3.29 4.59
CA THR A 60 3.55 4.12 4.33
C THR A 60 2.88 3.78 3.00
N VAL A 61 3.65 3.66 1.91
CA VAL A 61 3.10 3.31 0.60
C VAL A 61 2.40 1.94 0.64
N ILE A 62 3.00 0.95 1.30
CA ILE A 62 2.42 -0.39 1.43
C ILE A 62 1.13 -0.35 2.26
N GLU A 63 1.07 0.44 3.32
CA GLU A 63 -0.17 0.62 4.11
C GLU A 63 -1.28 1.29 3.30
N VAL A 64 -0.94 2.26 2.43
CA VAL A 64 -1.92 2.91 1.54
C VAL A 64 -2.42 1.92 0.49
N VAL A 65 -1.50 1.18 -0.16
CA VAL A 65 -1.86 0.14 -1.15
C VAL A 65 -2.78 -0.91 -0.53
N ASN A 66 -2.51 -1.34 0.70
CA ASN A 66 -3.33 -2.33 1.40
C ASN A 66 -4.60 -1.74 2.05
N GLY A 67 -4.82 -0.42 1.95
CA GLY A 67 -5.97 0.24 2.58
C GLY A 67 -5.96 0.17 4.12
N THR A 68 -4.79 -0.04 4.72
CA THR A 68 -4.62 -0.10 6.18
C THR A 68 -4.12 1.21 6.78
N HIS A 69 -3.61 2.13 5.94
CA HIS A 69 -3.18 3.46 6.37
C HIS A 69 -4.37 4.28 6.89
N GLU A 70 -4.17 5.02 7.98
CA GLU A 70 -5.24 5.80 8.65
C GLU A 70 -5.99 6.76 7.72
N SER A 71 -5.27 7.49 6.86
CA SER A 71 -5.87 8.39 5.86
C SER A 71 -6.67 7.67 4.78
N ALA A 72 -6.42 6.38 4.55
CA ALA A 72 -7.13 5.57 3.57
C ALA A 72 -8.42 4.95 4.13
N ARG A 73 -8.66 5.05 5.45
CA ARG A 73 -9.82 4.42 6.10
C ARG A 73 -11.12 5.20 5.96
N GLY A 74 -11.07 6.50 5.63
CA GLY A 74 -12.24 7.36 5.45
C GLY A 74 -13.10 7.54 6.72
N THR A 75 -13.63 8.75 6.91
CA THR A 75 -14.75 9.07 7.81
C THR A 75 -16.04 8.40 7.36
#